data_AF-A0A430VV49-F1
#
_entry.id   AF-A0A430VV49-F1
#
_cell.length_a   1.000
_cell.length_b   1.000
_cell.length_c   1.000
_cell.angle_alpha   90.00
_cell.angle_beta   90.00
_cell.angle_gamma   90.00
#
_symmetry.space_group_name_H-M   'P 1'
#
loop_
_entity.id
_entity.type
_entity.pdbx_description
1 polymer ?
#
loop_
_entity_poly.entity_id
_entity_poly.type
_entity_poly.pdbx_seq_one_letter_code
_entity_poly.pdbx_strand_id
1 'polypeptide(L)'
;MKRAKVGLLLLLGGLLSGCGNLFEGGVTFGGPTVLVSRENFSFSTETDQNNNTVYTYSYTLTLYALPGSGAGSVVLLDSSDNAVDAPFIIPEACPPSSPNPCGPYSRDYQKRASTPLSPVQVVKYRIISANGQSKVVPLPAPIEIY
;
A
#
# COMPACT_ATOMS: atom_id res chain seq x y z
N MET A 1 9.31 -8.96 -61.95
CA MET A 1 8.45 -8.42 -60.87
C MET A 1 8.37 -9.43 -59.74
N LYS A 2 8.26 -8.90 -58.51
CA LYS A 2 7.98 -9.54 -57.21
C LYS A 2 9.21 -9.80 -56.33
N ARG A 3 9.11 -9.18 -55.15
CA ARG A 3 10.14 -8.69 -54.25
C ARG A 3 10.37 -9.70 -53.12
N ALA A 4 11.61 -9.73 -52.62
CA ALA A 4 11.95 -10.22 -51.30
C ALA A 4 11.26 -9.40 -50.20
N LYS A 5 10.93 -10.03 -49.07
CA LYS A 5 11.06 -9.49 -47.71
C LYS A 5 10.85 -10.62 -46.69
N VAL A 6 11.97 -11.13 -46.19
CA VAL A 6 12.06 -11.89 -44.95
C VAL A 6 11.68 -10.94 -43.82
N GLY A 7 10.53 -11.19 -43.19
CA GLY A 7 10.01 -10.41 -42.07
C GLY A 7 10.49 -10.98 -40.74
N LEU A 8 11.61 -10.46 -40.27
CA LEU A 8 12.03 -10.50 -38.87
C LEU A 8 11.06 -9.66 -38.03
N LEU A 9 10.37 -10.25 -37.05
CA LEU A 9 9.82 -9.56 -35.88
C LEU A 9 9.46 -10.58 -34.77
N LEU A 10 10.53 -11.16 -34.20
CA LEU A 10 10.58 -11.45 -32.78
C LEU A 10 10.44 -10.12 -32.03
N LEU A 11 9.54 -10.05 -31.03
CA LEU A 11 9.59 -9.24 -29.80
C LEU A 11 8.16 -8.90 -29.27
N LEU A 12 7.36 -9.92 -28.97
CA LEU A 12 6.14 -9.77 -28.17
C LEU A 12 6.20 -10.68 -26.92
N GLY A 13 7.32 -10.65 -26.19
CA GLY A 13 7.56 -11.46 -25.00
C GLY A 13 7.82 -10.67 -23.71
N GLY A 14 7.50 -9.36 -23.67
CA GLY A 14 8.06 -8.46 -22.67
C GLY A 14 7.09 -7.66 -21.79
N LEU A 15 5.78 -7.93 -21.79
CA LEU A 15 4.80 -7.10 -21.08
C LEU A 15 3.97 -7.81 -19.98
N LEU A 16 4.33 -9.03 -19.59
CA LEU A 16 3.58 -9.81 -18.58
C LEU A 16 4.29 -9.98 -17.22
N SER A 17 5.45 -9.36 -17.01
CA SER A 17 6.21 -9.49 -15.76
C SER A 17 5.63 -8.74 -14.55
N GLY A 18 4.51 -8.01 -14.70
CA GLY A 18 3.92 -7.21 -13.62
C GLY A 18 2.86 -7.90 -12.76
N CYS A 19 2.35 -9.08 -13.14
CA CYS A 19 1.27 -9.75 -12.40
C CYS A 19 1.76 -10.84 -11.43
N GLY A 20 3.05 -11.21 -11.46
CA GLY A 20 3.58 -12.37 -10.72
C GLY A 20 3.49 -12.24 -9.20
N ASN A 21 3.65 -11.02 -8.67
CA ASN A 21 3.71 -10.79 -7.23
C ASN A 21 2.32 -10.86 -6.56
N LEU A 22 1.23 -10.82 -7.33
CA LEU A 22 -0.13 -10.92 -6.80
C LEU A 22 -0.51 -12.37 -6.44
N PHE A 23 0.17 -13.38 -7.01
CA PHE A 23 -0.13 -14.80 -6.80
C PHE A 23 0.96 -15.54 -6.01
N GLU A 24 2.09 -14.90 -5.75
CA GLU A 24 3.15 -15.44 -4.89
C GLU A 24 2.61 -15.67 -3.46
N GLY A 25 2.80 -16.87 -2.90
CA GLY A 25 2.34 -17.20 -1.54
C GLY A 25 0.89 -17.69 -1.38
N GLY A 26 0.17 -17.98 -2.47
CA GLY A 26 -1.19 -18.56 -2.44
C GLY A 26 -2.29 -17.61 -2.90
N VAL A 27 -3.46 -18.16 -3.25
CA VAL A 27 -4.63 -17.39 -3.69
C VAL A 27 -5.56 -17.13 -2.50
N THR A 28 -5.61 -15.89 -2.02
CA THR A 28 -6.75 -15.43 -1.22
C THR A 28 -7.84 -14.97 -2.17
N PHE A 29 -8.88 -15.79 -2.30
CA PHE A 29 -10.06 -15.41 -3.09
C PHE A 29 -10.89 -14.40 -2.30
N GLY A 30 -11.16 -13.24 -2.89
CA GLY A 30 -12.09 -12.26 -2.35
C GLY A 30 -11.56 -11.39 -1.21
N GLY A 31 -10.25 -11.29 -1.02
CA GLY A 31 -9.65 -10.30 -0.11
C GLY A 31 -9.37 -8.96 -0.77
N PRO A 32 -9.20 -7.87 0.01
CA PRO A 32 -8.84 -6.57 -0.51
C PRO A 32 -7.39 -6.53 -1.02
N THR A 33 -7.20 -6.16 -2.28
CA THR A 33 -5.90 -5.80 -2.85
C THR A 33 -5.86 -4.29 -2.95
N VAL A 34 -4.88 -3.65 -2.33
CA VAL A 34 -4.86 -2.19 -2.18
C VAL A 34 -3.57 -1.56 -2.68
N LEU A 35 -3.68 -0.31 -3.12
CA LEU A 35 -2.58 0.64 -3.16
C LEU A 35 -2.53 1.34 -1.81
N VAL A 36 -1.34 1.50 -1.25
CA VAL A 36 -1.12 2.20 0.02
C VAL A 36 -0.28 3.45 -0.27
N SER A 37 -0.69 4.59 0.27
CA SER A 37 0.04 5.86 0.18
C SER A 37 0.12 6.56 1.54
N ARG A 38 1.21 7.30 1.76
CA ARG A 38 1.29 8.35 2.78
C ARG A 38 1.16 9.69 2.09
N GLU A 39 0.16 10.45 2.50
CA GLU A 39 -0.21 11.74 1.94
C GLU A 39 -0.08 12.83 3.02
N ASN A 40 -0.02 14.09 2.59
CA ASN A 40 -0.04 15.26 3.47
C ASN A 40 1.00 15.23 4.62
N PHE A 41 2.18 14.65 4.37
CA PHE A 41 3.22 14.61 5.39
C PHE A 41 3.71 16.02 5.74
N SER A 42 3.70 16.33 7.03
CA SER A 42 4.22 17.56 7.60
C SER A 42 5.05 17.25 8.84
N PHE A 43 6.16 17.96 8.96
CA PHE A 43 7.04 17.93 10.12
C PHE A 43 7.27 19.35 10.60
N SER A 44 6.97 19.62 11.88
CA SER A 44 7.26 20.89 12.53
C SER A 44 8.02 20.68 13.83
N THR A 45 8.77 21.71 14.20
CA THR A 45 9.53 21.75 15.45
C THR A 45 9.21 23.06 16.13
N GLU A 46 8.77 22.99 17.38
CA GLU A 46 8.45 24.15 18.21
C GLU A 46 9.34 24.12 19.44
N THR A 47 9.97 25.24 19.77
CA THR A 47 10.76 25.38 21.01
C THR A 47 10.10 26.43 21.89
N ASP A 48 9.78 26.07 23.12
CA ASP A 48 9.16 26.97 24.08
C ASP A 48 10.18 27.93 24.73
N GLN A 49 9.69 28.87 25.55
CA GLN A 49 10.52 29.82 26.28
C GLN A 49 11.44 29.16 27.33
N ASN A 50 11.19 27.89 27.67
CA ASN A 50 11.96 27.09 28.61
C ASN A 50 12.96 26.17 27.91
N ASN A 51 13.19 26.35 26.60
CA ASN A 51 14.08 25.55 25.77
C ASN A 51 13.66 24.08 25.64
N ASN A 52 12.37 23.77 25.82
CA ASN A 52 11.81 22.46 25.50
C ASN A 52 11.42 22.44 24.02
N THR A 53 11.99 21.48 23.29
CA THR A 53 11.66 21.27 21.88
C THR A 53 10.61 20.17 21.73
N VAL A 54 9.56 20.46 20.98
CA VAL A 54 8.52 19.50 20.60
C VAL A 54 8.57 19.28 19.09
N TYR A 55 8.67 18.02 18.70
CA TYR A 55 8.64 17.55 17.32
C TYR A 55 7.23 17.07 17.00
N THR A 56 6.59 17.63 15.98
CA THR A 56 5.26 17.22 15.54
C THR A 56 5.34 16.62 14.14
N TYR A 57 4.84 15.40 14.00
CA TYR A 57 4.74 14.67 12.74
C TYR A 57 3.25 14.50 12.43
N SER A 58 2.82 14.92 11.24
CA SER A 58 1.43 14.74 10.79
C SER A 58 1.42 14.12 9.39
N TYR A 59 0.52 13.18 9.14
CA TYR A 59 0.34 12.55 7.83
C TYR A 59 -1.01 11.85 7.74
N THR A 60 -1.46 11.60 6.52
CA THR A 60 -2.62 10.76 6.22
C THR A 60 -2.12 9.46 5.60
N LEU A 61 -2.53 8.31 6.14
CA LEU A 61 -2.41 7.04 5.42
C LEU A 61 -3.67 6.81 4.62
N THR A 62 -3.53 6.56 3.33
CA THR A 62 -4.64 6.34 2.42
C THR A 62 -4.48 5.00 1.70
N LEU A 63 -5.56 4.22 1.70
CA LEU A 63 -5.65 2.97 0.95
C LEU A 63 -6.68 3.11 -0.17
N TYR A 64 -6.36 2.54 -1.33
CA TYR A 64 -7.28 2.43 -2.46
C TYR A 64 -7.38 0.98 -2.90
N ALA A 65 -8.59 0.41 -2.85
CA ALA A 65 -8.86 -0.94 -3.30
C ALA A 65 -8.84 -1.02 -4.84
N LEU A 66 -8.06 -1.95 -5.40
CA LEU A 66 -7.94 -2.11 -6.85
C LEU A 66 -9.23 -2.69 -7.44
N PRO A 67 -9.61 -2.34 -8.69
CA PRO A 67 -10.74 -2.97 -9.37
C PRO A 67 -10.64 -4.50 -9.37
N GLY A 68 -11.73 -5.18 -9.03
CA GLY A 68 -11.80 -6.63 -8.89
C GLY A 68 -11.35 -7.19 -7.54
N SER A 69 -10.91 -6.34 -6.60
CA SER A 69 -10.59 -6.78 -5.24
C SER A 69 -11.83 -6.95 -4.36
N GLY A 70 -11.73 -7.82 -3.35
CA GLY A 70 -12.85 -8.12 -2.45
C GLY A 70 -12.87 -7.27 -1.17
N ALA A 71 -13.90 -7.50 -0.35
CA ALA A 71 -14.05 -6.88 0.96
C ALA A 71 -13.23 -7.59 2.04
N GLY A 72 -12.88 -6.90 3.11
CA GLY A 72 -12.15 -7.48 4.23
C GLY A 72 -11.39 -6.44 5.03
N SER A 73 -10.21 -6.80 5.52
CA SER A 73 -9.31 -5.87 6.20
C SER A 73 -7.87 -5.97 5.70
N VAL A 74 -7.15 -4.88 5.88
CA VAL A 74 -5.74 -4.74 5.51
C VAL A 74 -4.95 -4.31 6.73
N VAL A 75 -3.90 -5.07 7.07
CA VAL A 75 -2.97 -4.74 8.16
C VAL A 75 -1.64 -4.34 7.54
N LEU A 76 -1.18 -3.12 7.81
CA LEU A 76 0.13 -2.66 7.35
C LEU A 76 1.23 -3.27 8.23
N LEU A 77 2.31 -3.74 7.61
CA LEU A 77 3.38 -4.47 8.27
C LEU A 77 4.77 -3.90 7.98
N ASP A 78 5.64 -3.97 8.98
CA ASP A 78 7.08 -3.72 8.83
C ASP A 78 7.82 -4.93 8.22
N SER A 79 9.15 -4.84 8.10
CA SER A 79 9.98 -5.93 7.57
C SER A 79 9.96 -7.21 8.43
N SER A 80 9.65 -7.08 9.72
CA SER A 80 9.61 -8.15 10.71
C SER A 80 8.20 -8.73 10.94
N ASP A 81 7.24 -8.42 10.06
CA ASP A 81 5.83 -8.86 10.15
C ASP A 81 5.05 -8.28 11.34
N ASN A 82 5.55 -7.22 11.98
CA ASN A 82 4.81 -6.52 13.02
C ASN A 82 3.78 -5.59 12.40
N ALA A 83 2.58 -5.56 13.00
CA ALA A 83 1.57 -4.57 12.64
C ALA A 83 2.04 -3.19 13.07
N VAL A 84 2.03 -2.24 12.12
CA VAL A 84 2.45 -0.86 12.38
C VAL A 84 1.28 0.07 12.71
N ASP A 85 0.06 -0.40 12.48
CA ASP A 85 -1.19 0.33 12.68
C ASP A 85 -2.35 -0.65 12.87
N ALA A 86 -3.50 -0.14 13.32
CA ALA A 86 -4.73 -0.90 13.37
C ALA A 86 -5.17 -1.35 11.95
N PRO A 87 -5.90 -2.47 11.80
CA PRO A 87 -6.38 -2.92 10.49
C PRO A 87 -7.30 -1.89 9.83
N PHE A 88 -7.08 -1.57 8.55
CA PHE A 88 -8.02 -0.83 7.72
C PHE A 88 -9.17 -1.74 7.29
N ILE A 89 -10.41 -1.25 7.34
CA ILE A 89 -11.58 -2.02 6.92
C ILE A 89 -11.97 -1.58 5.51
N ILE A 90 -12.09 -2.55 4.61
CA ILE A 90 -12.58 -2.40 3.24
C ILE A 90 -13.97 -3.04 3.20
N PRO A 91 -15.04 -2.26 3.37
CA PRO A 91 -16.37 -2.77 3.67
C PRO A 91 -17.03 -3.50 2.49
N GLU A 92 -16.63 -3.16 1.27
CA GLU A 92 -17.21 -3.71 0.05
C GLU A 92 -16.13 -4.03 -0.99
N ALA A 93 -16.45 -4.96 -1.88
CA ALA A 93 -15.59 -5.31 -2.99
C ALA A 93 -15.54 -4.15 -4.00
N CYS A 94 -14.37 -3.90 -4.59
CA CYS A 94 -14.26 -2.95 -5.68
C CYS A 94 -14.63 -3.64 -7.00
N PRO A 95 -15.69 -3.20 -7.73
CA PRO A 95 -16.15 -3.88 -8.93
C PRO A 95 -15.05 -3.97 -10.00
N PRO A 96 -14.94 -5.09 -10.75
CA PRO A 96 -13.96 -5.22 -11.83
C PRO A 96 -14.24 -4.26 -12.99
N SER A 97 -15.47 -3.77 -13.12
CA SER A 97 -15.87 -2.75 -14.09
C SER A 97 -15.53 -1.33 -13.64
N SER A 98 -14.97 -1.15 -12.43
CA SER A 98 -14.59 0.18 -11.95
C SER A 98 -13.41 0.71 -12.77
N PRO A 99 -13.51 1.92 -13.35
CA PRO A 99 -12.40 2.51 -14.10
C PRO A 99 -11.26 2.96 -13.19
N ASN A 100 -11.53 3.22 -11.91
CA ASN A 100 -10.57 3.71 -10.93
C ASN A 100 -10.57 2.83 -9.67
N PRO A 101 -9.49 2.83 -8.87
CA PRO A 101 -9.48 2.25 -7.54
C PRO A 101 -10.59 2.81 -6.63
N CYS A 102 -11.19 1.96 -5.81
CA CYS A 102 -12.23 2.31 -4.84
C CYS A 102 -11.61 2.85 -3.55
N GLY A 103 -12.31 3.78 -2.88
CA GLY A 103 -11.81 4.52 -1.73
C GLY A 103 -11.94 6.03 -1.94
N PRO A 104 -11.19 6.85 -1.17
CA PRO A 104 -10.11 6.48 -0.27
C PRO A 104 -10.57 5.87 1.06
N TYR A 105 -9.75 4.98 1.63
CA TYR A 105 -9.84 4.55 3.03
C TYR A 105 -8.68 5.18 3.79
N SER A 106 -8.95 6.30 4.47
CA SER A 106 -7.91 7.15 5.05
C SER A 106 -7.96 7.24 6.57
N ARG A 107 -6.80 7.48 7.16
CA ARG A 107 -6.63 7.82 8.58
C ARG A 107 -5.58 8.91 8.75
N ASP A 108 -5.90 9.88 9.57
CA ASP A 108 -4.99 10.96 9.93
C ASP A 108 -4.21 10.62 11.20
N TYR A 109 -2.92 10.91 11.15
CA TYR A 109 -1.99 10.73 12.25
C TYR A 109 -1.40 12.06 12.65
N GLN A 110 -1.31 12.27 13.96
CA GLN A 110 -0.50 13.32 14.55
C GLN A 110 0.25 12.73 15.74
N LYS A 111 1.57 12.81 15.72
CA LYS A 111 2.43 12.41 16.84
C LYS A 111 3.30 13.57 17.29
N ARG A 112 3.42 13.70 18.61
CA ARG A 112 4.26 14.70 19.27
C ARG A 112 5.27 13.99 20.15
N ALA A 113 6.52 14.43 20.10
CA ALA A 113 7.60 13.86 20.89
C ALA A 113 8.57 14.95 21.36
N SER A 114 9.23 14.73 22.50
CA SER A 114 10.29 15.59 23.03
C SER A 114 11.66 15.30 22.41
N THR A 115 11.78 14.21 21.66
CA THR A 115 12.95 13.82 20.87
C THR A 115 12.53 13.43 19.46
N PRO A 116 13.40 13.60 18.44
CA PRO A 116 13.08 13.16 17.09
C PRO A 116 12.72 11.67 17.04
N LEU A 117 11.62 11.33 16.36
CA LEU A 117 11.20 9.95 16.16
C LEU A 117 11.98 9.32 15.00
N SER A 118 12.32 8.04 15.15
CA SER A 118 12.82 7.25 14.03
C SER A 118 11.66 6.75 13.17
N PRO A 119 11.72 6.86 11.84
CA PRO A 119 10.66 6.36 10.98
C PRO A 119 10.57 4.83 11.03
N VAL A 120 9.35 4.33 10.96
CA VAL A 120 9.06 2.90 10.75
C VAL A 120 8.78 2.67 9.26
N GLN A 121 9.43 1.67 8.68
CA GLN A 121 9.23 1.31 7.27
C GLN A 121 8.12 0.29 7.13
N VAL A 122 7.01 0.69 6.49
CA VAL A 122 5.97 -0.23 6.04
C VAL A 122 6.41 -0.80 4.70
N VAL A 123 6.58 -2.11 4.62
CA VAL A 123 7.11 -2.78 3.42
C VAL A 123 6.17 -3.81 2.83
N LYS A 124 5.15 -4.23 3.59
CA LYS A 124 4.16 -5.23 3.17
C LYS A 124 2.84 -4.97 3.88
N TYR A 125 1.78 -5.60 3.40
CA TYR A 125 0.48 -5.60 4.08
C TYR A 125 -0.10 -7.01 4.11
N ARG A 126 -0.85 -7.32 5.16
CA ARG A 126 -1.62 -8.54 5.29
C ARG A 126 -3.07 -8.27 4.94
N ILE A 127 -3.55 -8.99 3.94
CA ILE A 127 -4.95 -9.11 3.57
C ILE A 127 -5.61 -10.10 4.54
N ILE A 128 -6.80 -9.78 5.03
CA ILE A 128 -7.69 -10.70 5.74
C ILE A 128 -9.05 -10.60 5.05
N SER A 129 -9.46 -11.63 4.33
CA SER A 129 -10.74 -11.68 3.62
C SER A 129 -11.90 -11.97 4.57
N ALA A 130 -13.14 -11.72 4.11
CA ALA A 130 -14.35 -11.96 4.90
C ALA A 130 -14.54 -13.42 5.37
N ASN A 131 -13.92 -14.39 4.69
CA ASN A 131 -13.93 -15.81 5.07
C ASN A 131 -12.78 -16.19 6.04
N GLY A 132 -11.99 -15.23 6.53
CA GLY A 132 -10.89 -15.44 7.47
C GLY A 132 -9.57 -15.91 6.84
N GLN A 133 -9.49 -16.04 5.51
CA GLN A 133 -8.20 -16.32 4.86
C GLN A 133 -7.30 -15.09 4.91
N SER A 134 -5.99 -15.33 4.97
CA SER A 134 -5.01 -14.24 5.02
C SER A 134 -3.85 -14.45 4.07
N LYS A 135 -3.33 -13.35 3.51
CA LYS A 135 -2.15 -13.34 2.65
C LYS A 135 -1.33 -12.08 2.91
N VAL A 136 -0.01 -12.23 2.89
CA VAL A 136 0.91 -11.10 2.95
C VAL A 136 1.34 -10.72 1.54
N VAL A 137 1.29 -9.44 1.22
CA VAL A 137 1.63 -8.86 -0.08
C VAL A 137 2.68 -7.78 0.10
N PRO A 138 3.82 -7.85 -0.60
CA PRO A 138 4.83 -6.79 -0.55
C PRO A 138 4.30 -5.50 -1.19
N LEU A 139 4.68 -4.36 -0.62
CA LEU A 139 4.45 -3.07 -1.26
C LEU A 139 5.44 -2.86 -2.41
N PRO A 140 5.05 -2.14 -3.47
CA PRO A 140 5.96 -1.84 -4.57
C PRO A 140 7.12 -0.92 -4.15
N ALA A 141 6.90 -0.10 -3.12
CA ALA A 141 7.91 0.74 -2.49
C ALA A 141 7.63 0.83 -0.97
N PRO A 142 8.66 0.86 -0.11
CA PRO A 142 8.50 1.13 1.30
C PRO A 142 7.84 2.50 1.57
N ILE A 143 7.02 2.58 2.60
CA ILE A 143 6.39 3.80 3.07
C ILE A 143 6.88 4.07 4.49
N GLU A 144 7.49 5.23 4.69
CA GLU A 144 7.90 5.66 6.03
C GLU A 144 6.69 6.19 6.79
N ILE A 145 6.55 5.81 8.06
CA ILE A 145 5.57 6.39 8.98
C ILE A 145 6.25 6.76 10.30
N TYR A 146 5.59 7.58 11.10
CA TYR A 146 6.09 8.05 12.39
C TYR A 146 5.11 7.71 13.48
#